data_AF-A0A6P4ZSH7-F1
#
_entry.id   AF-A0A6P4ZSH7-F1
#
_cell.length_a   1.000
_cell.length_b   1.000
_cell.length_c   1.000
_cell.angle_alpha   90.00
_cell.angle_beta   90.00
_cell.angle_gamma   90.00
#
_symmetry.space_group_name_H-M   'P 1'
#
loop_
_entity.id
_entity.type
_entity.pdbx_description
1 polymer ?
#
loop_
_entity_poly.entity_id
_entity_poly.type
_entity_poly.pdbx_seq_one_letter_code
_entity_poly.pdbx_strand_id
1 'polypeptide(L)'
;MHSEVDQARPLRVVEFYSGVGGMHYAILESKVPATVVAALDINTTANAVYRHNFPHINLLQRDITGIKLPEFELWNADVFMMSPPCQPFTRVGLKGDTADPRTKSFLYILDILHRMSNPPNHILLENVKGFETSETRNNLITTLEECGYSYQEFLLSPNQFGIPNSRLRYFLLAKRKPLTFAFEQQSEMMTEMPSNSLIGSATPANQSSPSTEAANETASQNSQEIPCPYSIFDPEDRDTANCRDISEFLATHSKEEEEQLLLPDKLLDRYWKVLDIVTPSSRRSCCFTKAYGHYTEGTGSVLFSQRDVDAKEIFRKVAKSEDQSERLDLLHQLKMRFFSPREVASLHCFPPEFTFPEATTTKQRYRVLGNSLNAHVVAELFKLLVK
;
A
#
# COMPACT_ATOMS: atom_id res chain seq x y z
N MET A 1 -13.63 45.25 16.09
CA MET A 1 -12.96 44.91 14.83
C MET A 1 -12.58 43.44 14.92
N HIS A 2 -13.45 42.54 14.47
CA HIS A 2 -13.12 41.13 14.37
C HIS A 2 -12.20 40.97 13.16
N SER A 3 -10.97 40.53 13.38
CA SER A 3 -10.05 40.13 12.31
C SER A 3 -10.67 38.93 11.60
N GLU A 4 -11.15 39.14 10.37
CA GLU A 4 -11.44 38.06 9.45
C GLU A 4 -10.15 37.23 9.29
N VAL A 5 -10.15 36.03 9.85
CA VAL A 5 -9.14 35.03 9.54
C VAL A 5 -9.34 34.72 8.07
N ASP A 6 -8.42 35.17 7.23
CA ASP A 6 -8.36 34.87 5.80
C ASP A 6 -8.28 33.34 5.67
N GLN A 7 -9.44 32.68 5.51
CA GLN A 7 -9.48 31.23 5.29
C GLN A 7 -8.96 30.98 3.89
N ALA A 8 -7.66 30.69 3.80
CA ALA A 8 -7.01 30.31 2.56
C ALA A 8 -7.85 29.27 1.82
N ARG A 9 -8.12 29.52 0.53
CA ARG A 9 -8.92 28.62 -0.30
C ARG A 9 -8.37 27.18 -0.25
N PRO A 10 -9.22 26.15 -0.30
CA PRO A 10 -8.75 24.77 -0.38
C PRO A 10 -7.81 24.55 -1.58
N LEU A 11 -6.77 23.73 -1.36
CA LEU A 11 -5.85 23.30 -2.41
C LEU A 11 -6.59 22.47 -3.46
N ARG A 12 -6.34 22.77 -4.72
CA ARG A 12 -6.94 22.07 -5.86
C ARG A 12 -6.03 20.91 -6.26
N VAL A 13 -6.54 19.68 -6.13
CA VAL A 13 -5.77 18.47 -6.40
C VAL A 13 -6.23 17.82 -7.70
N VAL A 14 -5.29 17.46 -8.56
CA VAL A 14 -5.55 16.55 -9.68
C VAL A 14 -4.96 15.19 -9.35
N GLU A 15 -5.80 14.16 -9.41
CA GLU A 15 -5.47 12.78 -9.07
C GLU A 15 -5.31 11.95 -10.36
N PHE A 16 -4.06 11.70 -10.76
CA PHE A 16 -3.75 10.83 -11.90
C PHE A 16 -3.62 9.39 -11.46
N TYR A 17 -4.05 8.45 -12.31
CA TYR A 17 -4.06 7.02 -11.99
C TYR A 17 -4.90 6.75 -10.74
N SER A 18 -6.08 7.35 -10.68
CA SER A 18 -6.88 7.47 -9.47
C SER A 18 -7.34 6.14 -8.89
N GLY A 19 -7.40 5.07 -9.70
CA GLY A 19 -7.81 3.75 -9.25
C GLY A 19 -9.15 3.79 -8.52
N VAL A 20 -9.18 3.30 -7.28
CA VAL A 20 -10.37 3.30 -6.42
C VAL A 20 -10.46 4.51 -5.48
N GLY A 21 -9.58 5.51 -5.67
CA GLY A 21 -9.55 6.75 -4.89
C GLY A 21 -8.67 6.68 -3.64
N GLY A 22 -7.59 5.91 -3.67
CA GLY A 22 -6.66 5.82 -2.54
C GLY A 22 -6.05 7.17 -2.17
N MET A 23 -5.59 7.94 -3.16
CA MET A 23 -5.08 9.30 -2.93
C MET A 23 -6.21 10.22 -2.44
N HIS A 24 -7.42 10.11 -2.98
CA HIS A 24 -8.58 10.87 -2.48
C HIS A 24 -8.85 10.60 -0.99
N TYR A 25 -8.92 9.34 -0.58
CA TYR A 25 -9.13 9.02 0.84
C TYR A 25 -7.97 9.51 1.71
N ALA A 26 -6.73 9.45 1.23
CA ALA A 26 -5.58 10.03 1.94
C ALA A 26 -5.70 11.55 2.13
N ILE A 27 -6.23 12.28 1.13
CA ILE A 27 -6.54 13.71 1.26
C ILE A 27 -7.56 13.93 2.37
N LEU A 28 -8.67 13.18 2.38
CA LEU A 28 -9.70 13.30 3.42
C LEU A 28 -9.15 13.00 4.81
N GLU A 29 -8.39 11.92 4.95
CA GLU A 29 -7.75 11.51 6.19
C GLU A 29 -6.72 12.53 6.70
N SER A 30 -6.01 13.20 5.78
CA SER A 30 -4.99 14.19 6.12
C SER A 30 -5.52 15.42 6.87
N LYS A 31 -6.82 15.72 6.70
CA LYS A 31 -7.50 16.95 7.16
C LYS A 31 -6.88 18.26 6.64
N VAL A 32 -6.01 18.18 5.64
CA VAL A 32 -5.53 19.36 4.91
C VAL A 32 -6.70 19.91 4.08
N PRO A 33 -6.98 21.23 4.12
CA PRO A 33 -8.01 21.85 3.27
C PRO A 33 -7.66 21.69 1.77
N ALA A 34 -8.16 20.63 1.16
CA ALA A 34 -7.89 20.28 -0.23
C ALA A 34 -9.12 19.64 -0.87
N THR A 35 -9.24 19.76 -2.19
CA THR A 35 -10.37 19.23 -2.97
C THR A 35 -9.86 18.67 -4.29
N VAL A 36 -10.27 17.45 -4.60
CA VAL A 36 -9.98 16.83 -5.90
C VAL A 36 -10.86 17.48 -6.97
N VAL A 37 -10.23 18.17 -7.93
CA VAL A 37 -10.93 18.88 -9.02
C VAL A 37 -11.06 18.04 -10.28
N ALA A 38 -10.19 17.04 -10.44
CA ALA A 38 -10.25 16.04 -11.48
C ALA A 38 -9.56 14.76 -11.01
N ALA A 39 -10.15 13.61 -11.33
CA ALA A 39 -9.56 12.29 -11.15
C ALA A 39 -9.52 11.56 -12.48
N LEU A 40 -8.46 10.79 -12.73
CA LEU A 40 -8.21 10.19 -14.04
C LEU A 40 -7.76 8.74 -13.95
N ASP A 41 -8.48 7.84 -14.60
CA ASP A 41 -8.07 6.45 -14.80
C ASP A 41 -8.78 5.84 -16.01
N ILE A 42 -8.11 4.94 -16.74
CA ILE A 42 -8.70 4.23 -17.88
C ILE A 42 -9.52 3.02 -17.47
N ASN A 43 -9.30 2.48 -16.27
CA ASN A 43 -9.87 1.23 -15.82
C ASN A 43 -11.34 1.39 -15.44
N THR A 44 -12.23 0.81 -16.24
CA THR A 44 -13.69 0.85 -16.01
C THR A 44 -14.12 0.29 -14.66
N THR A 45 -13.48 -0.78 -14.19
CA THR A 45 -13.80 -1.39 -12.90
C THR A 45 -13.39 -0.47 -11.74
N ALA A 46 -12.17 0.08 -11.79
CA ALA A 46 -11.69 1.01 -10.77
C ALA A 46 -12.57 2.27 -10.75
N ASN A 47 -12.91 2.81 -11.92
CA ASN A 47 -13.79 3.96 -12.05
C ASN A 47 -15.21 3.72 -11.54
N ALA A 48 -15.76 2.52 -11.72
CA ALA A 48 -17.05 2.17 -11.14
C ALA A 48 -17.01 2.23 -9.60
N VAL A 49 -15.93 1.72 -8.99
CA VAL A 49 -15.70 1.81 -7.55
C VAL A 49 -15.46 3.26 -7.11
N TYR A 50 -14.65 4.03 -7.85
CA TYR A 50 -14.40 5.44 -7.55
C TYR A 50 -15.69 6.24 -7.55
N ARG A 51 -16.50 6.18 -8.63
CA ARG A 51 -17.78 6.92 -8.74
C ARG A 51 -18.79 6.54 -7.66
N HIS A 52 -18.79 5.27 -7.25
CA HIS A 52 -19.65 4.79 -6.17
C HIS A 52 -19.36 5.50 -4.85
N ASN A 53 -18.08 5.75 -4.57
CA ASN A 53 -17.65 6.41 -3.33
C ASN A 53 -17.60 7.94 -3.46
N PHE A 54 -17.38 8.46 -4.67
CA PHE A 54 -17.19 9.88 -4.96
C PHE A 54 -18.04 10.34 -6.15
N PRO A 55 -19.38 10.33 -6.04
CA PRO A 55 -20.28 10.57 -7.17
C PRO A 55 -20.23 12.01 -7.72
N HIS A 56 -19.74 12.96 -6.92
CA HIS A 56 -19.68 14.38 -7.27
C HIS A 56 -18.37 14.81 -7.91
N ILE A 57 -17.37 13.92 -7.96
CA ILE A 57 -16.05 14.25 -8.50
C ILE A 57 -16.03 14.10 -10.00
N ASN A 58 -15.36 15.04 -10.68
CA ASN A 58 -15.12 14.98 -12.11
C ASN A 58 -14.13 13.84 -12.45
N LEU A 59 -14.65 12.63 -12.61
CA LEU A 59 -13.88 11.44 -12.97
C LEU A 59 -13.80 11.26 -14.49
N LEU A 60 -12.61 11.48 -15.05
CA LEU A 60 -12.31 11.37 -16.46
C LEU A 60 -11.81 9.97 -16.79
N GLN A 61 -12.66 9.16 -17.41
CA GLN A 61 -12.27 7.86 -17.95
C GLN A 61 -11.59 8.02 -19.30
N ARG A 62 -10.35 8.52 -19.31
CA ARG A 62 -9.57 8.83 -20.51
C ARG A 62 -8.12 8.41 -20.34
N ASP A 63 -7.47 8.08 -21.44
CA ASP A 63 -6.01 8.00 -21.49
C ASP A 63 -5.43 9.39 -21.28
N ILE A 64 -4.51 9.52 -20.31
CA ILE A 64 -3.86 10.79 -19.94
C ILE A 64 -3.15 11.41 -21.15
N THR A 65 -2.59 10.61 -22.05
CA THR A 65 -1.93 11.09 -23.29
C THR A 65 -2.90 11.78 -24.27
N GLY A 66 -4.20 11.55 -24.09
CA GLY A 66 -5.27 12.19 -24.86
C GLY A 66 -5.72 13.55 -24.32
N ILE A 67 -5.18 14.02 -23.20
CA ILE A 67 -5.59 15.27 -22.53
C ILE A 67 -4.61 16.36 -22.88
N LYS A 68 -5.09 17.47 -23.44
CA LYS A 68 -4.21 18.52 -23.96
C LYS A 68 -3.83 19.53 -22.88
N LEU A 69 -2.69 20.21 -23.07
CA LEU A 69 -2.17 21.23 -22.16
C LEU A 69 -3.24 22.26 -21.69
N PRO A 70 -4.13 22.79 -22.55
CA PRO A 70 -5.17 23.71 -22.08
C PRO A 70 -6.14 23.09 -21.04
N GLU A 71 -6.41 21.78 -21.12
CA GLU A 71 -7.23 21.08 -20.12
C GLU A 71 -6.50 20.98 -18.77
N PHE A 72 -5.17 20.75 -18.79
CA PHE A 72 -4.33 20.76 -17.58
C PHE A 72 -4.33 22.14 -16.90
N GLU A 73 -4.15 23.21 -17.69
CA GLU A 73 -4.19 24.59 -17.18
C GLU A 73 -5.56 24.97 -16.60
N LEU A 74 -6.65 24.49 -17.21
CA LEU A 74 -8.02 24.75 -16.73
C LEU A 74 -8.28 24.17 -15.33
N TRP A 75 -7.58 23.08 -14.95
CA TRP A 75 -7.69 22.55 -13.60
C TRP A 75 -7.12 23.51 -12.55
N ASN A 76 -6.21 24.41 -12.92
CA ASN A 76 -5.56 25.35 -12.00
C ASN A 76 -5.13 24.65 -10.70
N ALA A 77 -4.36 23.57 -10.86
CA ALA A 77 -4.03 22.65 -9.78
C ALA A 77 -2.93 23.21 -8.89
N ASP A 78 -3.12 23.11 -7.57
CA ASP A 78 -2.07 23.41 -6.60
C ASP A 78 -1.22 22.17 -6.29
N VAL A 79 -1.80 20.98 -6.49
CA VAL A 79 -1.19 19.68 -6.18
C VAL A 79 -1.46 18.68 -7.30
N PHE A 80 -0.43 17.99 -7.77
CA PHE A 80 -0.61 16.73 -8.50
C PHE A 80 -0.33 15.54 -7.58
N MET A 81 -1.25 14.58 -7.57
CA MET A 81 -1.06 13.28 -6.91
C MET A 81 -1.12 12.17 -7.96
N MET A 82 -0.22 11.20 -7.89
CA MET A 82 -0.14 10.16 -8.90
C MET A 82 0.47 8.85 -8.42
N SER A 83 -0.06 7.73 -8.95
CA SER A 83 0.48 6.37 -8.78
C SER A 83 0.66 5.72 -10.16
N PRO A 84 1.65 6.15 -10.97
CA PRO A 84 1.83 5.64 -12.32
C PRO A 84 2.13 4.13 -12.33
N PRO A 85 1.68 3.38 -13.34
CA PRO A 85 1.88 1.93 -13.40
C PRO A 85 3.36 1.56 -13.55
N CYS A 86 3.82 0.63 -12.71
CA CYS A 86 5.23 0.31 -12.52
C CYS A 86 5.78 -0.88 -13.34
N GLN A 87 5.19 -1.24 -14.49
CA GLN A 87 5.62 -2.44 -15.21
C GLN A 87 6.49 -2.08 -16.45
N PRO A 88 7.71 -2.67 -16.62
CA PRO A 88 8.30 -3.83 -15.92
C PRO A 88 9.68 -3.54 -15.30
N PHE A 89 9.77 -2.87 -14.14
CA PHE A 89 11.08 -2.57 -13.54
C PHE A 89 11.70 -3.72 -12.71
N THR A 90 11.20 -4.97 -12.83
CA THR A 90 11.77 -6.11 -12.09
C THR A 90 12.03 -7.36 -12.95
N ARG A 91 13.33 -7.68 -13.03
CA ARG A 91 14.04 -8.95 -13.29
C ARG A 91 14.02 -9.53 -14.72
N VAL A 92 15.22 -9.47 -15.30
CA VAL A 92 15.77 -10.15 -16.49
C VAL A 92 15.70 -9.35 -17.81
N GLY A 93 16.76 -8.56 -18.06
CA GLY A 93 17.43 -8.58 -19.37
C GLY A 93 16.95 -7.68 -20.50
N LEU A 94 15.94 -6.82 -20.32
CA LEU A 94 15.50 -5.91 -21.40
C LEU A 94 15.57 -4.45 -20.96
N LYS A 95 16.65 -3.78 -21.38
CA LYS A 95 16.83 -2.31 -21.37
C LYS A 95 15.80 -1.66 -22.30
N GLY A 96 14.56 -1.51 -21.84
CA GLY A 96 13.45 -0.98 -22.64
C GLY A 96 12.44 -0.15 -21.85
N ASP A 97 12.85 0.42 -20.71
CA ASP A 97 11.99 1.17 -19.78
C ASP A 97 11.22 2.33 -20.44
N THR A 98 11.85 3.00 -21.41
CA THR A 98 11.27 4.17 -22.11
C THR A 98 10.42 3.80 -23.33
N ALA A 99 10.53 2.57 -23.83
CA ALA A 99 9.76 2.09 -24.99
C ALA A 99 8.46 1.37 -24.57
N ASP A 100 8.23 1.14 -23.28
CA ASP A 100 7.02 0.50 -22.78
C ASP A 100 5.81 1.44 -22.95
N PRO A 101 4.73 1.03 -23.64
CA PRO A 101 3.51 1.82 -23.75
C PRO A 101 2.92 2.25 -22.41
N ARG A 102 3.21 1.54 -21.32
CA ARG A 102 2.73 1.82 -19.96
C ARG A 102 3.43 3.02 -19.32
N THR A 103 4.70 3.28 -19.63
CA THR A 103 5.44 4.45 -19.11
C THR A 103 5.14 5.72 -19.91
N LYS A 104 4.64 5.58 -21.16
CA LYS A 104 4.27 6.70 -22.05
C LYS A 104 3.36 7.75 -21.38
N SER A 105 2.35 7.30 -20.64
CA SER A 105 1.41 8.22 -19.96
C SER A 105 2.10 9.07 -18.89
N PHE A 106 3.07 8.52 -18.18
CA PHE A 106 3.81 9.23 -17.15
C PHE A 106 4.82 10.20 -17.76
N LEU A 107 5.57 9.77 -18.78
CA LEU A 107 6.45 10.65 -19.55
C LEU A 107 5.68 11.81 -20.19
N TYR A 108 4.44 11.59 -20.62
CA TYR A 108 3.56 12.64 -21.11
C TYR A 108 3.21 13.67 -20.03
N ILE A 109 2.96 13.25 -18.79
CA ILE A 109 2.74 14.18 -17.67
C ILE A 109 3.99 15.03 -17.43
N LEU A 110 5.18 14.44 -17.48
CA LEU A 110 6.44 15.18 -17.33
C LEU A 110 6.63 16.23 -18.43
N ASP A 111 6.36 15.86 -19.69
CA ASP A 111 6.39 16.79 -20.83
C ASP A 111 5.33 17.90 -20.70
N ILE A 112 4.13 17.60 -20.20
CA ILE A 112 3.12 18.62 -19.91
C ILE A 112 3.61 19.56 -18.81
N LEU A 113 4.16 19.03 -17.71
CA LEU A 113 4.66 19.81 -16.58
C LEU A 113 5.70 20.86 -17.03
N HIS A 114 6.60 20.48 -17.93
CA HIS A 114 7.60 21.39 -18.50
C HIS A 114 6.99 22.51 -19.36
N ARG A 115 5.82 22.26 -19.99
CA ARG A 115 5.14 23.21 -20.87
C ARG A 115 4.06 24.05 -20.18
N MET A 116 3.71 23.71 -18.94
CA MET A 116 2.71 24.45 -18.17
C MET A 116 3.20 25.87 -17.87
N SER A 117 2.29 26.83 -17.99
CA SER A 117 2.53 28.21 -17.57
C SER A 117 2.52 28.31 -16.04
N ASN A 118 1.56 27.64 -15.41
CA ASN A 118 1.40 27.59 -13.96
C ASN A 118 1.38 26.13 -13.47
N PRO A 119 2.53 25.42 -13.46
CA PRO A 119 2.59 24.07 -12.90
C PRO A 119 2.29 24.10 -11.39
N PRO A 120 1.79 22.98 -10.83
CA PRO A 120 1.40 22.90 -9.42
C PRO A 120 2.55 23.25 -8.48
N ASN A 121 2.23 23.67 -7.26
CA ASN A 121 3.27 23.94 -6.27
C ASN A 121 3.77 22.67 -5.58
N HIS A 122 2.98 21.60 -5.62
CA HIS A 122 3.23 20.35 -4.90
C HIS A 122 3.01 19.14 -5.81
N ILE A 123 3.87 18.14 -5.68
CA ILE A 123 3.71 16.84 -6.34
C ILE A 123 3.91 15.74 -5.29
N LEU A 124 2.98 14.80 -5.24
CA LEU A 124 3.10 13.54 -4.49
C LEU A 124 3.04 12.39 -5.48
N LEU A 125 4.07 11.56 -5.51
CA LEU A 125 4.12 10.37 -6.34
C LEU A 125 4.32 9.13 -5.46
N GLU A 126 3.55 8.08 -5.73
CA GLU A 126 3.77 6.74 -5.18
C GLU A 126 4.19 5.79 -6.30
N ASN A 127 5.10 4.87 -5.97
CA ASN A 127 5.54 3.82 -6.87
C ASN A 127 6.03 2.58 -6.11
N VAL A 128 6.40 1.51 -6.81
CA VAL A 128 6.91 0.30 -6.16
C VAL A 128 8.39 0.41 -5.84
N LYS A 129 8.87 -0.39 -4.88
CA LYS A 129 10.31 -0.59 -4.64
C LYS A 129 11.02 -1.06 -5.91
N GLY A 130 12.13 -0.42 -6.24
CA GLY A 130 12.89 -0.61 -7.48
C GLY A 130 12.73 0.56 -8.45
N PHE A 131 11.65 1.34 -8.36
CA PHE A 131 11.44 2.53 -9.18
C PHE A 131 12.58 3.55 -9.02
N GLU A 132 13.13 3.68 -7.82
CA GLU A 132 14.26 4.56 -7.47
C GLU A 132 15.52 4.30 -8.31
N THR A 133 15.63 3.13 -8.94
CA THR A 133 16.76 2.76 -9.81
C THR A 133 16.44 2.82 -11.31
N SER A 134 15.22 3.21 -11.69
CA SER A 134 14.76 3.20 -13.07
C SER A 134 15.17 4.44 -13.87
N GLU A 135 15.25 4.31 -15.20
CA GLU A 135 15.42 5.49 -16.09
C GLU A 135 14.24 6.46 -15.98
N THR A 136 13.04 5.93 -15.72
CA THR A 136 11.83 6.75 -15.57
C THR A 136 11.91 7.68 -14.35
N ARG A 137 12.50 7.20 -13.24
CA ARG A 137 12.78 8.04 -12.08
C ARG A 137 13.81 9.12 -12.40
N ASN A 138 14.84 8.81 -13.18
CA ASN A 138 15.82 9.83 -13.60
C ASN A 138 15.16 10.94 -14.42
N ASN A 139 14.29 10.58 -15.37
CA ASN A 139 13.52 11.57 -16.15
C ASN A 139 12.63 12.43 -15.26
N LEU A 140 11.99 11.84 -14.25
CA LEU A 140 11.19 12.59 -13.26
C LEU A 140 12.06 13.63 -12.53
N ILE A 141 13.21 13.21 -11.97
CA ILE A 141 14.09 14.11 -11.23
C ILE A 141 14.60 15.25 -12.11
N THR A 142 15.08 14.95 -13.32
CA THR A 142 15.53 15.98 -14.27
C THR A 142 14.40 16.97 -14.56
N THR A 143 13.18 16.49 -14.82
CA THR A 143 12.03 17.36 -15.07
C THR A 143 11.71 18.24 -13.86
N LEU A 144 11.73 17.68 -12.65
CA LEU A 144 11.48 18.43 -11.41
C LEU A 144 12.52 19.54 -11.21
N GLU A 145 13.80 19.24 -11.40
CA GLU A 145 14.89 20.22 -11.27
C GLU A 145 14.77 21.35 -12.29
N GLU A 146 14.52 21.01 -13.57
CA GLU A 146 14.30 21.98 -14.65
C GLU A 146 13.07 22.87 -14.40
N CYS A 147 12.02 22.32 -13.81
CA CYS A 147 10.81 23.06 -13.44
C CYS A 147 10.93 23.83 -12.11
N GLY A 148 12.09 23.78 -11.46
CA GLY A 148 12.40 24.53 -10.24
C GLY A 148 11.86 23.94 -8.95
N TYR A 149 11.66 22.62 -8.89
CA TYR A 149 11.25 21.92 -7.68
C TYR A 149 12.45 21.49 -6.82
N SER A 150 12.26 21.49 -5.51
CA SER A 150 13.00 20.63 -4.58
C SER A 150 12.19 19.36 -4.32
N TYR A 151 12.85 18.26 -3.97
CA TYR A 151 12.18 16.99 -3.72
C TYR A 151 12.84 16.19 -2.60
N GLN A 152 12.08 15.27 -2.00
CA GLN A 152 12.56 14.24 -1.10
C GLN A 152 11.94 12.91 -1.50
N GLU A 153 12.78 11.87 -1.56
CA GLU A 153 12.37 10.50 -1.82
C GLU A 153 12.28 9.70 -0.53
N PHE A 154 11.35 8.75 -0.51
CA PHE A 154 11.10 7.87 0.62
C PHE A 154 10.88 6.42 0.18
N LEU A 155 11.24 5.47 1.06
CA LEU A 155 10.85 4.07 0.95
C LEU A 155 10.18 3.64 2.25
N LEU A 156 8.85 3.55 2.25
CA LEU A 156 8.05 3.40 3.47
C LEU A 156 7.10 2.21 3.39
N SER A 157 6.84 1.58 4.52
CA SER A 157 5.86 0.49 4.68
C SER A 157 4.85 0.83 5.80
N PRO A 158 3.57 0.43 5.69
CA PRO A 158 2.57 0.67 6.73
C PRO A 158 2.94 0.15 8.13
N ASN A 159 3.81 -0.88 8.23
CA ASN A 159 4.30 -1.38 9.52
C ASN A 159 4.93 -0.28 10.39
N GLN A 160 5.61 0.68 9.75
CA GLN A 160 6.25 1.82 10.42
C GLN A 160 5.23 2.79 11.03
N PHE A 161 3.96 2.67 10.63
CA PHE A 161 2.82 3.47 11.07
C PHE A 161 1.86 2.66 11.95
N GLY A 162 2.33 1.53 12.50
CA GLY A 162 1.55 0.68 13.40
C GLY A 162 0.45 -0.13 12.70
N ILE A 163 0.53 -0.31 11.38
CA ILE A 163 -0.44 -1.09 10.58
C ILE A 163 0.16 -2.47 10.28
N PRO A 164 -0.53 -3.58 10.60
CA PRO A 164 0.01 -4.93 10.47
C PRO A 164 -0.02 -5.44 9.02
N ASN A 165 0.50 -4.67 8.06
CA ASN A 165 0.58 -5.05 6.66
C ASN A 165 1.87 -4.55 6.00
N SER A 166 2.64 -5.49 5.44
CA SER A 166 3.86 -5.20 4.70
C SER A 166 3.54 -4.73 3.30
N ARG A 167 3.79 -3.45 3.01
CA ARG A 167 3.55 -2.84 1.70
C ARG A 167 4.58 -1.75 1.41
N LEU A 168 5.85 -2.15 1.34
CA LEU A 168 6.97 -1.25 1.05
C LEU A 168 6.79 -0.59 -0.33
N ARG A 169 6.79 0.75 -0.36
CA ARG A 169 6.58 1.57 -1.56
C ARG A 169 7.55 2.74 -1.59
N TYR A 170 7.91 3.11 -2.81
CA TYR A 170 8.62 4.34 -3.11
C TYR A 170 7.63 5.50 -3.06
N PHE A 171 8.04 6.61 -2.48
CA PHE A 171 7.31 7.87 -2.54
C PHE A 171 8.25 9.01 -2.90
N LEU A 172 7.73 10.01 -3.58
CA LEU A 172 8.42 11.26 -3.82
C LEU A 172 7.50 12.44 -3.50
N LEU A 173 8.01 13.36 -2.69
CA LEU A 173 7.41 14.64 -2.40
C LEU A 173 8.20 15.71 -3.14
N ALA A 174 7.55 16.58 -3.90
CA ALA A 174 8.20 17.73 -4.54
C ALA A 174 7.48 19.04 -4.23
N LYS A 175 8.26 20.09 -3.95
CA LYS A 175 7.79 21.45 -3.71
C LYS A 175 8.44 22.41 -4.71
N ARG A 176 7.64 23.26 -5.35
CA ARG A 176 8.16 24.27 -6.26
C ARG A 176 8.74 25.44 -5.48
N LYS A 177 9.96 25.87 -5.82
CA LYS A 177 10.59 27.03 -5.17
C LYS A 177 9.71 28.29 -5.34
N PRO A 178 9.65 29.17 -4.33
CA PRO A 178 10.49 29.24 -3.13
C PRO A 178 10.01 28.39 -1.94
N LEU A 179 9.02 27.51 -2.10
CA LEU A 179 8.56 26.65 -1.01
C LEU A 179 9.66 25.67 -0.57
N THR A 180 9.73 25.40 0.73
CA THR A 180 10.70 24.47 1.33
C THR A 180 10.02 23.45 2.22
N PHE A 181 10.68 22.33 2.48
CA PHE A 181 10.21 21.36 3.47
C PHE A 181 10.43 21.89 4.90
N ALA A 182 9.56 21.50 5.83
CA ALA A 182 9.71 21.80 7.26
C ALA A 182 10.76 20.91 7.97
N PHE A 183 11.46 20.06 7.22
CA PHE A 183 12.52 19.18 7.68
C PHE A 183 13.75 19.33 6.78
N GLU A 184 14.90 18.91 7.28
CA GLU A 184 16.15 18.93 6.52
C GLU A 184 16.08 17.90 5.39
N GLN A 185 16.12 18.39 4.14
CA GLN A 185 16.12 17.55 2.96
C GLN A 185 17.44 16.77 2.88
N GLN A 186 17.34 15.49 2.54
CA GLN A 186 18.47 14.60 2.36
C GLN A 186 18.65 14.29 0.87
N SER A 187 19.91 14.16 0.45
CA SER A 187 20.24 13.70 -0.91
C SER A 187 19.87 12.23 -1.12
N GLU A 188 19.87 11.46 -0.03
CA GLU A 188 19.55 10.04 -0.04
C GLU A 188 18.05 9.82 0.24
N MET A 189 17.57 8.67 -0.23
CA MET A 189 16.19 8.22 0.01
C MET A 189 15.99 7.91 1.49
N MET A 190 14.97 8.50 2.09
CA MET A 190 14.64 8.29 3.50
C MET A 190 13.84 6.99 3.69
N THR A 191 14.27 6.14 4.61
CA THR A 191 13.54 4.91 4.95
C THR A 191 12.55 5.09 6.10
N GLU A 192 12.47 6.29 6.69
CA GLU A 192 11.60 6.62 7.82
C GLU A 192 11.04 8.04 7.66
N MET A 193 9.95 8.34 8.37
CA MET A 193 9.41 9.70 8.43
C MET A 193 10.35 10.62 9.25
N PRO A 194 10.54 11.90 8.87
CA PRO A 194 11.37 12.83 9.65
C PRO A 194 10.81 13.02 11.07
N SER A 195 11.67 12.98 12.10
CA SER A 195 11.27 12.94 13.52
C SER A 195 10.42 14.14 13.99
N ASN A 196 10.52 15.28 13.33
CA ASN A 196 9.72 16.48 13.64
C ASN A 196 8.31 16.47 13.00
N SER A 197 7.95 15.43 12.26
CA SER A 197 6.66 15.34 11.57
C SER A 197 5.56 14.64 12.39
N LEU A 198 5.93 13.79 13.34
CA LEU A 198 5.04 13.00 14.20
C LEU A 198 4.81 13.68 15.56
N ILE A 199 4.13 14.84 15.59
CA ILE A 199 3.68 15.41 16.87
C ILE A 199 2.24 14.95 17.11
N GLY A 200 2.10 13.94 17.97
CA GLY A 200 0.81 13.38 18.33
C GLY A 200 0.79 12.17 19.28
N SER A 201 1.89 11.76 19.92
CA SER A 201 1.82 10.87 21.09
C SER A 201 3.16 10.85 21.83
N ALA A 202 3.12 11.10 23.13
CA ALA A 202 4.28 11.18 24.01
C ALA A 202 5.08 9.87 24.07
N THR A 203 6.39 9.96 23.87
CA THR A 203 7.38 8.97 24.33
C THR A 203 7.95 9.40 25.68
N PRO A 204 8.27 8.47 26.59
CA PRO A 204 9.35 8.66 27.54
C PRO A 204 10.67 8.17 26.96
N ALA A 205 11.71 8.91 27.29
CA ALA A 205 13.07 8.83 26.82
C ALA A 205 13.83 7.54 27.19
N ASN A 206 14.66 7.09 26.24
CA ASN A 206 16.06 6.69 26.37
C ASN A 206 16.55 6.05 27.68
N GLN A 207 17.09 4.83 27.60
CA GLN A 207 18.35 4.48 28.26
C GLN A 207 19.20 3.54 27.40
N SER A 208 20.39 4.04 27.07
CA SER A 208 21.55 3.34 26.54
C SER A 208 22.13 2.32 27.52
N SER A 209 22.66 1.20 27.01
CA SER A 209 24.08 0.71 27.09
C SER A 209 24.13 -0.84 26.97
N PRO A 210 25.30 -1.50 26.94
CA PRO A 210 26.41 -1.45 25.98
C PRO A 210 26.67 -2.84 25.33
N SER A 211 27.61 -2.86 24.39
CA SER A 211 28.21 -4.05 23.76
C SER A 211 28.89 -5.01 24.75
N THR A 212 28.63 -6.31 24.60
CA THR A 212 29.54 -7.38 25.07
C THR A 212 29.55 -8.54 24.09
N GLU A 213 30.73 -8.79 23.52
CA GLU A 213 31.09 -10.08 22.93
C GLU A 213 31.12 -11.16 24.03
N ALA A 214 30.48 -12.30 23.78
CA ALA A 214 30.82 -13.54 24.46
C ALA A 214 30.50 -14.72 23.52
N ALA A 215 31.57 -15.38 23.08
CA ALA A 215 31.51 -16.71 22.51
C ALA A 215 31.00 -17.70 23.56
N ASN A 216 30.14 -18.62 23.17
CA ASN A 216 30.07 -19.95 23.78
C ASN A 216 29.43 -20.94 22.80
N GLU A 217 30.29 -21.81 22.27
CA GLU A 217 29.89 -23.12 21.76
C GLU A 217 29.54 -24.02 22.96
N THR A 218 28.40 -24.70 22.95
CA THR A 218 28.32 -26.15 23.23
C THR A 218 26.95 -26.74 22.91
N ALA A 219 26.97 -27.63 21.91
CA ALA A 219 26.36 -28.95 21.84
C ALA A 219 24.89 -29.20 22.26
N SER A 220 24.10 -29.47 21.21
CA SER A 220 23.18 -30.61 21.05
C SER A 220 21.92 -30.70 21.91
N GLN A 221 20.76 -30.65 21.24
CA GLN A 221 19.85 -31.80 21.17
C GLN A 221 18.91 -31.68 19.96
N ASN A 222 18.86 -32.75 19.16
CA ASN A 222 17.98 -32.95 18.01
C ASN A 222 16.53 -32.58 18.34
N SER A 223 16.03 -31.52 17.72
CA SER A 223 14.60 -31.34 17.48
C SER A 223 14.40 -31.40 15.98
N GLN A 224 13.70 -32.43 15.51
CA GLN A 224 13.31 -32.55 14.10
C GLN A 224 12.48 -31.31 13.73
N GLU A 225 13.05 -30.44 12.90
CA GLU A 225 12.33 -29.28 12.35
C GLU A 225 11.09 -29.76 11.60
N ILE A 226 9.92 -29.36 12.10
CA ILE A 226 8.64 -29.65 11.48
C ILE A 226 8.48 -28.68 10.31
N PRO A 227 8.18 -29.14 9.08
CA PRO A 227 7.91 -28.25 7.95
C PRO A 227 6.50 -27.65 8.11
N CYS A 228 6.36 -26.68 9.01
CA CYS A 228 5.16 -25.87 9.15
C CYS A 228 5.27 -24.63 8.24
N PRO A 229 4.20 -24.20 7.55
CA PRO A 229 4.15 -22.87 6.96
C PRO A 229 4.62 -21.80 7.97
N TYR A 230 5.62 -21.02 7.54
CA TYR A 230 6.61 -20.30 8.35
C TYR A 230 6.08 -19.27 9.38
N SER A 231 4.79 -18.95 9.40
CA SER A 231 4.35 -17.65 9.92
C SER A 231 3.33 -17.68 11.06
N ILE A 232 2.85 -18.85 11.49
CA ILE A 232 2.02 -18.96 12.71
C ILE A 232 2.91 -18.86 13.96
N PHE A 233 4.22 -19.11 13.82
CA PHE A 233 5.10 -19.38 14.95
C PHE A 233 6.38 -18.55 15.00
N ASP A 234 6.53 -17.55 14.12
CA ASP A 234 7.69 -16.66 14.14
C ASP A 234 7.35 -15.39 14.95
N PRO A 235 7.76 -15.28 16.23
CA PRO A 235 7.38 -14.17 17.10
C PRO A 235 8.31 -12.95 16.94
N GLU A 236 9.33 -13.02 16.08
CA GLU A 236 10.50 -12.14 16.12
C GLU A 236 10.65 -11.19 14.92
N ASP A 237 9.56 -10.71 14.31
CA ASP A 237 9.69 -9.57 13.40
C ASP A 237 9.73 -8.26 14.23
N ARG A 238 10.94 -7.90 14.72
CA ARG A 238 11.17 -6.77 15.65
C ARG A 238 10.58 -5.44 15.14
N ASP A 239 10.44 -5.28 13.83
CA ASP A 239 9.84 -4.09 13.19
C ASP A 239 8.30 -4.00 13.32
N THR A 240 7.66 -5.03 13.86
CA THR A 240 6.18 -5.11 13.96
C THR A 240 5.67 -5.01 15.39
N ALA A 241 6.56 -4.84 16.37
CA ALA A 241 6.20 -4.78 17.79
C ALA A 241 5.17 -3.66 18.10
N ASN A 242 5.26 -2.53 17.39
CA ASN A 242 4.35 -1.39 17.54
C ASN A 242 3.11 -1.46 16.63
N CYS A 243 2.96 -2.53 15.83
CA CYS A 243 1.76 -2.72 15.02
C CYS A 243 0.57 -3.15 15.85
N ARG A 244 -0.60 -2.66 15.46
CA ARG A 244 -1.90 -3.12 15.97
C ARG A 244 -2.15 -4.57 15.60
N ASP A 245 -3.02 -5.22 16.34
CA ASP A 245 -3.38 -6.61 16.05
C ASP A 245 -4.30 -6.67 14.82
N ILE A 246 -4.15 -7.70 13.98
CA ILE A 246 -5.01 -7.92 12.80
C ILE A 246 -6.50 -7.92 13.17
N SER A 247 -6.85 -8.36 14.38
CA SER A 247 -8.22 -8.37 14.89
C SER A 247 -8.94 -7.03 14.79
N GLU A 248 -8.22 -5.91 14.88
CA GLU A 248 -8.79 -4.56 14.75
C GLU A 248 -9.25 -4.23 13.31
N PHE A 249 -8.78 -5.00 12.32
CA PHE A 249 -9.06 -4.80 10.91
C PHE A 249 -10.03 -5.85 10.34
N LEU A 250 -10.43 -6.83 11.15
CA LEU A 250 -11.36 -7.88 10.75
C LEU A 250 -12.79 -7.35 10.70
N ALA A 251 -13.54 -7.82 9.70
CA ALA A 251 -14.95 -7.49 9.55
C ALA A 251 -15.80 -8.61 10.15
N THR A 252 -17.02 -8.27 10.56
CA THR A 252 -18.01 -9.27 10.95
C THR A 252 -18.69 -9.79 9.69
N HIS A 253 -18.77 -11.11 9.55
CA HIS A 253 -19.35 -11.80 8.39
C HIS A 253 -20.49 -12.71 8.85
N SER A 254 -21.49 -12.90 7.98
CA SER A 254 -22.45 -13.99 8.13
C SER A 254 -21.78 -15.36 7.97
N LYS A 255 -22.48 -16.43 8.35
CA LYS A 255 -21.92 -17.80 8.21
C LYS A 255 -21.66 -18.14 6.74
N GLU A 256 -22.57 -17.72 5.87
CA GLU A 256 -22.50 -17.95 4.44
C GLU A 256 -21.30 -17.21 3.81
N GLU A 257 -21.01 -15.98 4.28
CA GLU A 257 -19.84 -15.22 3.84
C GLU A 257 -18.52 -15.82 4.32
N GLU A 258 -18.45 -16.27 5.58
CA GLU A 258 -17.27 -16.97 6.11
C GLU A 258 -16.96 -18.24 5.30
N GLU A 259 -17.98 -19.02 4.93
CA GLU A 259 -17.82 -20.23 4.09
C GLU A 259 -17.27 -19.90 2.69
N GLN A 260 -17.69 -18.78 2.10
CA GLN A 260 -17.20 -18.33 0.78
C GLN A 260 -15.73 -17.88 0.81
N LEU A 261 -15.22 -17.50 1.97
CA LEU A 261 -13.83 -17.07 2.13
C LEU A 261 -12.87 -18.24 2.38
N LEU A 262 -13.38 -19.43 2.72
CA LEU A 262 -12.55 -20.60 3.00
C LEU A 262 -11.63 -20.95 1.82
N LEU A 263 -10.45 -21.46 2.15
CA LEU A 263 -9.50 -21.90 1.13
C LEU A 263 -10.06 -23.14 0.41
N PRO A 264 -10.15 -23.13 -0.93
CA PRO A 264 -10.64 -24.29 -1.67
C PRO A 264 -9.62 -25.43 -1.67
N ASP A 265 -10.11 -26.66 -1.81
CA ASP A 265 -9.32 -27.91 -1.71
C ASP A 265 -8.08 -27.90 -2.60
N LYS A 266 -8.21 -27.40 -3.83
CA LYS A 266 -7.09 -27.30 -4.78
C LYS A 266 -5.90 -26.51 -4.21
N LEU A 267 -6.16 -25.52 -3.36
CA LEU A 267 -5.10 -24.72 -2.73
C LEU A 267 -4.53 -25.40 -1.50
N LEU A 268 -5.39 -25.98 -0.66
CA LEU A 268 -4.97 -26.73 0.52
C LEU A 268 -4.12 -27.94 0.14
N ASP A 269 -4.49 -28.66 -0.90
CA ASP A 269 -3.77 -29.84 -1.36
C ASP A 269 -2.36 -29.50 -1.88
N ARG A 270 -2.27 -28.47 -2.74
CA ARG A 270 -1.04 -28.15 -3.47
C ARG A 270 -0.10 -27.18 -2.77
N TYR A 271 -0.65 -26.22 -2.03
CA TYR A 271 0.09 -25.03 -1.62
C TYR A 271 0.15 -24.81 -0.11
N TRP A 272 -0.39 -25.71 0.72
CA TRP A 272 -0.40 -25.52 2.19
C TRP A 272 0.99 -25.25 2.79
N LYS A 273 2.06 -25.77 2.19
CA LYS A 273 3.46 -25.57 2.64
C LYS A 273 3.99 -24.16 2.41
N VAL A 274 3.41 -23.42 1.45
CA VAL A 274 3.87 -22.07 1.04
C VAL A 274 2.87 -20.99 1.44
N LEU A 275 1.83 -21.34 2.20
CA LEU A 275 0.90 -20.36 2.75
C LEU A 275 1.59 -19.57 3.85
N ASP A 276 1.51 -18.26 3.76
CA ASP A 276 1.73 -17.39 4.92
C ASP A 276 0.39 -17.28 5.67
N ILE A 277 0.34 -17.85 6.88
CA ILE A 277 -0.83 -17.93 7.73
C ILE A 277 -0.69 -16.94 8.90
N VAL A 278 -1.72 -16.15 9.13
CA VAL A 278 -1.86 -15.21 10.25
C VAL A 278 -3.01 -15.60 11.17
N THR A 279 -2.94 -15.12 12.40
CA THR A 279 -4.03 -15.17 13.38
C THR A 279 -4.56 -13.76 13.65
N PRO A 280 -5.75 -13.62 14.28
CA PRO A 280 -6.24 -12.31 14.71
C PRO A 280 -5.29 -11.54 15.64
N SER A 281 -4.43 -12.22 16.41
CA SER A 281 -3.43 -11.60 17.28
C SER A 281 -2.09 -11.33 16.58
N SER A 282 -1.98 -11.68 15.30
CA SER A 282 -0.76 -11.39 14.54
C SER A 282 -0.64 -9.89 14.28
N ARG A 283 0.58 -9.38 14.34
CA ARG A 283 0.92 -7.96 14.14
C ARG A 283 1.55 -7.67 12.77
N ARG A 284 1.42 -8.63 11.84
CA ARG A 284 1.91 -8.50 10.47
C ARG A 284 1.08 -9.34 9.50
N SER A 285 1.09 -8.94 8.24
CA SER A 285 0.59 -9.68 7.09
C SER A 285 1.43 -9.35 5.87
N CYS A 286 1.51 -10.28 4.91
CA CYS A 286 2.18 -10.05 3.63
C CYS A 286 1.43 -9.01 2.77
N CYS A 287 2.14 -8.45 1.79
CA CYS A 287 1.58 -7.53 0.81
C CYS A 287 0.43 -8.18 0.03
N PHE A 288 -0.75 -7.55 0.02
CA PHE A 288 -1.85 -7.96 -0.85
C PHE A 288 -1.62 -7.43 -2.26
N THR A 289 -1.51 -8.37 -3.21
CA THR A 289 -1.32 -8.05 -4.63
C THR A 289 -2.63 -8.20 -5.41
N LYS A 290 -2.66 -7.70 -6.65
CA LYS A 290 -3.82 -7.83 -7.55
C LYS A 290 -4.22 -9.28 -7.86
N ALA A 291 -3.36 -10.23 -7.52
CA ALA A 291 -3.50 -11.66 -7.74
C ALA A 291 -4.06 -12.43 -6.53
N TYR A 292 -4.32 -11.74 -5.41
CA TYR A 292 -4.86 -12.35 -4.21
C TYR A 292 -6.22 -13.03 -4.48
N GLY A 293 -6.40 -14.23 -3.94
CA GLY A 293 -7.54 -15.11 -4.23
C GLY A 293 -7.47 -15.85 -5.58
N HIS A 294 -6.41 -15.65 -6.38
CA HIS A 294 -6.21 -16.37 -7.65
C HIS A 294 -4.91 -17.19 -7.66
N TYR A 295 -3.79 -16.60 -7.23
CA TYR A 295 -2.53 -17.30 -6.99
C TYR A 295 -2.27 -17.39 -5.48
N THR A 296 -1.62 -18.46 -5.05
CA THR A 296 -1.38 -18.78 -3.63
C THR A 296 -0.09 -18.19 -3.10
N GLU A 297 1.00 -18.33 -3.82
CA GLU A 297 2.32 -17.90 -3.35
C GLU A 297 2.54 -16.41 -3.61
N GLY A 298 2.98 -15.68 -2.58
CA GLY A 298 3.41 -14.29 -2.70
C GLY A 298 2.30 -13.27 -3.00
N THR A 299 1.03 -13.62 -2.81
CA THR A 299 -0.10 -12.71 -3.10
C THR A 299 -0.73 -12.06 -1.89
N GLY A 300 -0.45 -12.56 -0.69
CA GLY A 300 -0.99 -12.08 0.59
C GLY A 300 -1.12 -13.23 1.60
N SER A 301 -1.32 -12.88 2.86
CA SER A 301 -1.54 -13.86 3.95
C SER A 301 -2.93 -14.50 3.90
N VAL A 302 -3.11 -15.64 4.56
CA VAL A 302 -4.42 -16.25 4.84
C VAL A 302 -4.67 -16.27 6.35
N LEU A 303 -5.94 -16.20 6.76
CA LEU A 303 -6.33 -16.07 8.16
C LEU A 303 -6.73 -17.42 8.76
N PHE A 304 -6.21 -17.70 9.95
CA PHE A 304 -6.60 -18.77 10.85
C PHE A 304 -7.16 -18.18 12.16
N SER A 305 -8.46 -18.36 12.40
CA SER A 305 -9.18 -17.71 13.50
C SER A 305 -9.74 -18.67 14.57
N GLN A 306 -9.55 -19.98 14.40
CA GLN A 306 -10.10 -20.96 15.33
C GLN A 306 -9.33 -20.93 16.66
N ARG A 307 -10.03 -20.70 17.78
CA ARG A 307 -9.41 -20.61 19.11
C ARG A 307 -9.22 -21.97 19.78
N ASP A 308 -10.12 -22.90 19.51
CA ASP A 308 -10.16 -24.22 20.16
C ASP A 308 -9.37 -25.29 19.37
N VAL A 309 -8.64 -24.88 18.33
CA VAL A 309 -7.92 -25.77 17.43
C VAL A 309 -6.42 -25.54 17.60
N ASP A 310 -5.70 -26.59 18.02
CA ASP A 310 -4.23 -26.56 18.03
C ASP A 310 -3.68 -26.73 16.62
N ALA A 311 -3.45 -25.60 15.95
CA ALA A 311 -2.88 -25.58 14.60
C ALA A 311 -1.51 -26.27 14.52
N LYS A 312 -0.66 -26.18 15.57
CA LYS A 312 0.65 -26.85 15.59
C LYS A 312 0.47 -28.34 15.45
N GLU A 313 -0.44 -28.89 16.24
CA GLU A 313 -0.68 -30.32 16.26
C GLU A 313 -1.29 -30.83 14.95
N ILE A 314 -2.21 -30.07 14.35
CA ILE A 314 -2.75 -30.42 13.04
C ILE A 314 -1.66 -30.41 11.97
N PHE A 315 -0.83 -29.36 11.90
CA PHE A 315 0.26 -29.32 10.91
C PHE A 315 1.29 -30.45 11.11
N ARG A 316 1.55 -30.88 12.37
CA ARG A 316 2.37 -32.09 12.62
C ARG A 316 1.75 -33.35 12.03
N LYS A 317 0.43 -33.51 12.14
CA LYS A 317 -0.28 -34.67 11.55
C LYS A 317 -0.28 -34.59 10.02
N VAL A 318 -0.57 -33.42 9.46
CA VAL A 318 -0.51 -33.14 8.01
C VAL A 318 0.86 -33.49 7.43
N ALA A 319 1.95 -33.14 8.13
CA ALA A 319 3.32 -33.43 7.70
C ALA A 319 3.68 -34.92 7.74
N LYS A 320 3.03 -35.71 8.60
CA LYS A 320 3.23 -37.17 8.73
C LYS A 320 2.30 -37.97 7.81
N SER A 321 1.20 -37.38 7.35
CA SER A 321 0.21 -38.05 6.50
C SER A 321 0.73 -38.24 5.08
N GLU A 322 0.92 -39.50 4.69
CA GLU A 322 1.19 -39.88 3.30
C GLU A 322 -0.08 -39.88 2.44
N ASP A 323 -1.25 -40.12 3.06
CA ASP A 323 -2.54 -40.07 2.39
C ASP A 323 -3.00 -38.64 2.12
N GLN A 324 -3.49 -38.41 0.90
CA GLN A 324 -3.93 -37.10 0.42
C GLN A 324 -5.28 -36.70 1.01
N SER A 325 -6.22 -37.64 1.15
CA SER A 325 -7.56 -37.38 1.68
C SER A 325 -7.49 -37.05 3.17
N GLU A 326 -6.75 -37.84 3.94
CA GLU A 326 -6.51 -37.59 5.37
C GLU A 326 -5.87 -36.22 5.59
N ARG A 327 -4.89 -35.85 4.76
CA ARG A 327 -4.26 -34.52 4.81
C ARG A 327 -5.27 -33.40 4.59
N LEU A 328 -6.15 -33.56 3.61
CA LEU A 328 -7.16 -32.55 3.28
C LEU A 328 -8.17 -32.40 4.43
N ASP A 329 -8.63 -33.52 5.00
CA ASP A 329 -9.54 -33.54 6.15
C ASP A 329 -8.93 -32.85 7.38
N LEU A 330 -7.62 -33.05 7.62
CA LEU A 330 -6.88 -32.35 8.66
C LEU A 330 -6.80 -30.84 8.39
N LEU A 331 -6.50 -30.43 7.16
CA LEU A 331 -6.43 -29.02 6.79
C LEU A 331 -7.79 -28.31 6.86
N HIS A 332 -8.89 -29.01 6.54
CA HIS A 332 -10.25 -28.47 6.69
C HIS A 332 -10.61 -28.13 8.13
N GLN A 333 -10.08 -28.86 9.12
CA GLN A 333 -10.30 -28.57 10.54
C GLN A 333 -9.74 -27.20 10.95
N LEU A 334 -8.72 -26.70 10.25
CA LEU A 334 -8.16 -25.38 10.51
C LEU A 334 -9.11 -24.25 10.07
N LYS A 335 -10.03 -24.51 9.15
CA LYS A 335 -10.95 -23.50 8.57
C LYS A 335 -10.21 -22.22 8.15
N MET A 336 -9.06 -22.39 7.50
CA MET A 336 -8.29 -21.27 6.97
C MET A 336 -9.07 -20.57 5.87
N ARG A 337 -9.00 -19.24 5.84
CA ARG A 337 -9.71 -18.42 4.86
C ARG A 337 -8.88 -17.29 4.29
N PHE A 338 -9.30 -16.77 3.15
CA PHE A 338 -8.83 -15.48 2.66
C PHE A 338 -9.34 -14.34 3.56
N PHE A 339 -8.58 -13.24 3.58
CA PHE A 339 -9.10 -11.95 4.03
C PHE A 339 -10.16 -11.47 3.05
N SER A 340 -11.33 -11.07 3.53
CA SER A 340 -12.36 -10.49 2.68
C SER A 340 -11.88 -9.17 2.04
N PRO A 341 -12.49 -8.71 0.93
CA PRO A 341 -12.14 -7.43 0.34
C PRO A 341 -12.28 -6.24 1.32
N ARG A 342 -13.24 -6.29 2.26
CA ARG A 342 -13.41 -5.24 3.27
C ARG A 342 -12.26 -5.24 4.27
N GLU A 343 -11.77 -6.41 4.68
CA GLU A 343 -10.63 -6.54 5.60
C GLU A 343 -9.33 -6.08 4.93
N VAL A 344 -9.10 -6.44 3.66
CA VAL A 344 -7.98 -5.92 2.87
C VAL A 344 -8.07 -4.40 2.73
N ALA A 345 -9.25 -3.84 2.47
CA ALA A 345 -9.46 -2.39 2.41
C ALA A 345 -9.15 -1.72 3.76
N SER A 346 -9.55 -2.33 4.89
CA SER A 346 -9.22 -1.84 6.22
C SER A 346 -7.71 -1.87 6.51
N LEU A 347 -6.99 -2.93 6.11
CA LEU A 347 -5.52 -3.00 6.21
C LEU A 347 -4.82 -1.98 5.31
N HIS A 348 -5.46 -1.55 4.23
CA HIS A 348 -5.04 -0.42 3.39
C HIS A 348 -5.53 0.94 3.92
N CYS A 349 -6.15 0.97 5.11
CA CYS A 349 -6.67 2.15 5.79
C CYS A 349 -7.77 2.90 5.04
N PHE A 350 -8.52 2.23 4.17
CA PHE A 350 -9.77 2.79 3.65
C PHE A 350 -10.81 2.87 4.77
N PRO A 351 -11.58 3.96 4.87
CA PRO A 351 -12.50 4.16 5.97
C PRO A 351 -13.73 3.22 5.86
N PRO A 352 -14.52 3.03 6.92
CA PRO A 352 -15.65 2.10 6.92
C PRO A 352 -16.70 2.35 5.82
N GLU A 353 -16.92 3.61 5.45
CA GLU A 353 -17.83 4.03 4.38
C GLU A 353 -17.35 3.63 2.97
N PHE A 354 -16.06 3.31 2.81
CA PHE A 354 -15.57 2.79 1.53
C PHE A 354 -16.23 1.44 1.23
N THR A 355 -17.00 1.41 0.15
CA THR A 355 -17.75 0.24 -0.27
C THR A 355 -17.59 -0.01 -1.77
N PHE A 356 -18.02 -1.19 -2.21
CA PHE A 356 -17.98 -1.58 -3.61
C PHE A 356 -19.40 -1.57 -4.19
N PRO A 357 -19.57 -1.23 -5.48
CA PRO A 357 -20.81 -1.51 -6.18
C PRO A 357 -21.16 -3.00 -6.09
N GLU A 358 -22.45 -3.33 -5.93
CA GLU A 358 -22.93 -4.70 -5.81
C GLU A 358 -22.46 -5.59 -6.98
N ALA A 359 -22.48 -5.05 -8.20
CA ALA A 359 -22.04 -5.75 -9.41
C ALA A 359 -20.53 -6.08 -9.46
N THR A 360 -19.73 -5.50 -8.56
CA THR A 360 -18.27 -5.75 -8.54
C THR A 360 -18.01 -7.10 -7.87
N THR A 361 -17.56 -8.08 -8.65
CA THR A 361 -17.22 -9.42 -8.15
C THR A 361 -16.05 -9.40 -7.16
N THR A 362 -15.99 -10.37 -6.25
CA THR A 362 -14.89 -10.52 -5.27
C THR A 362 -13.50 -10.50 -5.93
N LYS A 363 -13.34 -11.19 -7.06
CA LYS A 363 -12.09 -11.19 -7.84
C LYS A 363 -11.72 -9.79 -8.33
N GLN A 364 -12.69 -9.02 -8.82
CA GLN A 364 -12.45 -7.63 -9.22
C GLN A 364 -12.09 -6.75 -8.02
N ARG A 365 -12.75 -6.94 -6.87
CA ARG A 365 -12.45 -6.20 -5.62
C ARG A 365 -11.01 -6.44 -5.17
N TYR A 366 -10.53 -7.69 -5.11
CA TYR A 366 -9.12 -7.97 -4.80
C TYR A 366 -8.16 -7.36 -5.82
N ARG A 367 -8.49 -7.44 -7.12
CA ARG A 367 -7.64 -6.87 -8.17
C ARG A 367 -7.44 -5.37 -8.00
N VAL A 368 -8.51 -4.61 -7.74
CA VAL A 368 -8.42 -3.16 -7.58
C VAL A 368 -7.78 -2.76 -6.26
N LEU A 369 -8.04 -3.49 -5.16
CA LEU A 369 -7.38 -3.27 -3.88
C LEU A 369 -5.89 -3.56 -3.93
N GLY A 370 -5.49 -4.66 -4.57
CA GLY A 370 -4.08 -5.04 -4.71
C GLY A 370 -3.25 -4.02 -5.50
N ASN A 371 -3.88 -3.30 -6.43
CA ASN A 371 -3.29 -2.18 -7.16
C ASN A 371 -3.40 -0.83 -6.43
N SER A 372 -4.13 -0.77 -5.32
CA SER A 372 -4.32 0.46 -4.54
C SER A 372 -3.07 0.80 -3.71
N LEU A 373 -3.19 1.70 -2.76
CA LEU A 373 -2.16 2.15 -1.84
C LEU A 373 -2.64 2.02 -0.39
N ASN A 374 -1.77 2.33 0.58
CA ASN A 374 -2.19 2.50 1.96
C ASN A 374 -2.53 3.99 2.20
N ALA A 375 -3.80 4.30 2.48
CA ALA A 375 -4.29 5.67 2.56
C ALA A 375 -3.63 6.46 3.70
N HIS A 376 -3.37 5.81 4.84
CA HIS A 376 -2.78 6.44 6.01
C HIS A 376 -1.34 6.91 5.75
N VAL A 377 -0.50 6.05 5.16
CA VAL A 377 0.90 6.42 4.81
C VAL A 377 0.92 7.64 3.89
N VAL A 378 0.04 7.65 2.87
CA VAL A 378 -0.08 8.79 1.93
C VAL A 378 -0.63 10.03 2.63
N ALA A 379 -1.55 9.89 3.58
CA ALA A 379 -2.10 11.00 4.34
C ALA A 379 -1.02 11.69 5.19
N GLU A 380 -0.14 10.93 5.85
CA GLU A 380 1.00 11.48 6.59
C GLU A 380 2.00 12.18 5.65
N LEU A 381 2.30 11.58 4.50
CA LEU A 381 3.14 12.19 3.48
C LEU A 381 2.52 13.46 2.87
N PHE A 382 1.21 13.51 2.69
CA PHE A 382 0.53 14.70 2.19
C PHE A 382 0.54 15.84 3.22
N LYS A 383 0.34 15.53 4.51
CA LYS A 383 0.56 16.51 5.59
C LYS A 383 1.97 17.06 5.57
N LEU A 384 2.96 16.19 5.38
CA LEU A 384 4.38 16.57 5.28
C LEU A 384 4.66 17.44 4.04
N LEU A 385 3.99 17.15 2.92
CA LEU A 385 4.12 17.91 1.67
C LEU A 385 3.52 19.30 1.76
N VAL A 386 2.43 19.52 2.50
CA VAL A 386 1.74 20.82 2.53
C VAL A 386 2.21 21.73 3.66
N LYS A 387 2.71 21.17 4.77
CA LYS A 387 3.43 21.95 5.81
C LYS A 387 4.66 22.60 5.23
#